data_AF-A0AAN5AUT7-F1
#
_entry.id   AF-A0AAN5AUT7-F1
#
_cell.length_a   1.000
_cell.length_b   1.000
_cell.length_c   1.000
_cell.angle_alpha   90.00
_cell.angle_beta   90.00
_cell.angle_gamma   90.00
#
_symmetry.space_group_name_H-M   'P 1'
#
loop_
_entity.id
_entity.type
_entity.pdbx_description
1 polymer ?
#
loop_
_entity_poly.entity_id
_entity_poly.type
_entity_poly.pdbx_seq_one_letter_code
_entity_poly.pdbx_strand_id
1 'polypeptide(L)'
;MVREGKIGYTQAALINEYKDELLFHEFFHVFQYAGKEPALNRSDELEAYLAQYFYASSREYSAWVIDKKFTERIMELASYIDASTGYLRKGVDYEEFYNVYTSALDYLDGHPNYSGDGWTSGRVEAGLYPFQKLAKLLNQNL
;
A
#
# COMPACT_ATOMS: atom_id res chain seq x y z
N MET A 1 -10.81 -6.44 6.31
CA MET A 1 -10.22 -7.75 6.66
C MET A 1 -10.61 -8.75 5.59
N VAL A 2 -9.62 -9.22 4.82
CA VAL A 2 -9.76 -10.28 3.83
C VAL A 2 -9.55 -11.65 4.47
N ARG A 3 -10.44 -12.61 4.19
CA ARG A 3 -10.26 -14.02 4.58
C ARG A 3 -10.80 -14.93 3.47
N GLU A 4 -9.97 -15.86 2.99
CA GLU A 4 -10.34 -16.79 1.90
C GLU A 4 -10.91 -16.08 0.65
N GLY A 5 -10.32 -14.94 0.28
CA GLY A 5 -10.79 -14.13 -0.87
C GLY A 5 -12.10 -13.37 -0.63
N LYS A 6 -12.66 -13.42 0.58
CA LYS A 6 -13.83 -12.62 0.97
C LYS A 6 -13.38 -11.39 1.73
N ILE A 7 -13.95 -10.24 1.39
CA ILE A 7 -13.68 -9.00 2.11
C ILE A 7 -14.81 -8.75 3.13
N GLY A 8 -14.45 -8.72 4.41
CA GLY A 8 -15.37 -8.41 5.50
C GLY A 8 -15.39 -6.92 5.83
N TYR A 9 -16.60 -6.37 6.02
CA TYR A 9 -16.83 -4.97 6.39
C TYR A 9 -17.68 -4.85 7.65
N THR A 10 -17.39 -3.83 8.45
CA THR A 10 -18.30 -3.34 9.49
C THR A 10 -19.28 -2.34 8.90
N GLN A 11 -20.43 -2.12 9.55
CA GLN A 11 -21.36 -1.07 9.13
C GLN A 11 -20.69 0.31 9.10
N ALA A 12 -19.77 0.57 10.03
CA ALA A 12 -18.97 1.80 10.06
C ALA A 12 -18.10 1.97 8.80
N ALA A 13 -17.49 0.90 8.29
CA ALA A 13 -16.71 0.95 7.05
C ALA A 13 -17.59 1.25 5.83
N LEU A 14 -18.82 0.73 5.78
CA LEU A 14 -19.74 0.94 4.66
C LEU A 14 -20.29 2.37 4.56
N ILE A 15 -20.38 3.08 5.68
CA ILE A 15 -20.84 4.48 5.73
C ILE A 15 -19.70 5.50 5.74
N ASN A 16 -18.44 5.04 5.71
CA ASN A 16 -17.29 5.91 5.65
C ASN A 16 -17.28 6.70 4.32
N GLU A 17 -16.92 7.98 4.35
CA GLU A 17 -16.80 8.78 3.13
C GLU A 17 -15.70 8.26 2.20
N TYR A 18 -14.70 7.57 2.77
CA TYR A 18 -13.54 6.97 2.12
C TYR A 18 -13.72 5.47 1.81
N LYS A 19 -14.96 4.99 1.74
CA LYS A 19 -15.24 3.55 1.62
C LYS A 19 -14.71 2.91 0.33
N ASP A 20 -14.67 3.66 -0.77
CA ASP A 20 -14.33 3.09 -2.09
C ASP A 20 -12.83 2.78 -2.18
N GLU A 21 -11.99 3.65 -1.64
CA GLU A 21 -10.55 3.44 -1.55
C GLU A 21 -10.19 2.42 -0.45
N LEU A 22 -10.90 2.39 0.68
CA LEU A 22 -10.73 1.33 1.67
C LEU A 22 -11.13 -0.04 1.10
N LEU A 23 -12.16 -0.07 0.24
CA LEU A 23 -12.53 -1.26 -0.51
C LEU A 23 -11.44 -1.64 -1.51
N PHE A 24 -10.85 -0.68 -2.21
CA PHE A 24 -9.73 -0.93 -3.12
C PHE A 24 -8.48 -1.46 -2.40
N HIS A 25 -8.15 -0.95 -1.21
CA HIS A 25 -7.05 -1.44 -0.37
C HIS A 25 -7.19 -2.95 -0.10
N GLU A 26 -8.38 -3.37 0.32
CA GLU A 26 -8.65 -4.79 0.61
C GLU A 26 -8.72 -5.63 -0.67
N PHE A 27 -9.19 -5.09 -1.80
CA PHE A 27 -9.09 -5.75 -3.11
C PHE A 27 -7.63 -5.97 -3.53
N PHE A 28 -6.75 -5.02 -3.23
CA PHE A 28 -5.34 -5.16 -3.53
C PHE A 28 -4.71 -6.30 -2.71
N HIS A 29 -5.09 -6.47 -1.44
CA HIS A 29 -4.70 -7.64 -0.64
C HIS A 29 -5.16 -8.97 -1.27
N VAL A 30 -6.41 -9.04 -1.78
CA VAL A 30 -6.88 -10.22 -2.52
C VAL A 30 -5.99 -10.50 -3.73
N PHE A 31 -5.55 -9.46 -4.44
CA PHE A 31 -4.66 -9.57 -5.59
C PHE A 31 -3.23 -10.02 -5.18
N GLN A 32 -2.63 -9.42 -4.15
CA GLN A 32 -1.28 -9.75 -3.67
C GLN A 32 -1.17 -11.24 -3.28
N TYR A 33 -2.22 -11.76 -2.65
CA TYR A 33 -2.26 -13.12 -2.10
C TYR A 33 -2.99 -14.14 -3.00
N ALA A 34 -3.43 -13.73 -4.19
CA ALA A 34 -4.18 -14.58 -5.12
C ALA A 34 -5.37 -15.30 -4.44
N GLY A 35 -6.13 -14.56 -3.62
CA GLY A 35 -7.29 -15.07 -2.89
C GLY A 35 -6.98 -15.89 -1.63
N LYS A 36 -5.70 -16.07 -1.27
CA LYS A 36 -5.31 -16.68 0.02
C LYS A 36 -5.46 -15.67 1.16
N GLU A 37 -5.39 -16.16 2.39
CA GLU A 37 -5.38 -15.31 3.58
C GLU A 37 -4.12 -14.42 3.56
N PRO A 38 -4.27 -13.08 3.70
CA PRO A 38 -3.12 -12.18 3.79
C PRO A 38 -2.27 -12.49 5.02
N ALA A 39 -0.96 -12.38 4.86
CA ALA A 39 -0.05 -12.44 6.00
C ALA A 39 0.01 -11.08 6.70
N LEU A 40 0.33 -11.09 7.98
CA LEU A 40 0.64 -9.88 8.75
C LEU A 40 2.04 -9.38 8.33
N ASN A 41 2.10 -8.64 7.22
CA ASN A 41 3.33 -8.16 6.60
C ASN A 41 3.22 -6.66 6.30
N ARG A 42 4.12 -5.86 6.88
CA ARG A 42 4.08 -4.39 6.76
C ARG A 42 4.42 -3.88 5.37
N SER A 43 5.29 -4.57 4.65
CA SER A 43 5.62 -4.20 3.26
C SER A 43 4.42 -4.41 2.34
N ASP A 44 3.64 -5.47 2.56
CA ASP A 44 2.42 -5.70 1.77
C ASP A 44 1.33 -4.67 2.09
N GLU A 45 1.15 -4.31 3.38
CA GLU A 45 0.25 -3.22 3.78
C GLU A 45 0.68 -1.86 3.21
N LEU A 46 1.98 -1.55 3.24
CA LEU A 46 2.51 -0.32 2.66
C LEU A 46 2.24 -0.26 1.15
N GLU A 47 2.43 -1.37 0.44
CA GLU A 47 2.12 -1.47 -0.99
C GLU A 47 0.61 -1.32 -1.26
N ALA A 48 -0.25 -1.91 -0.43
CA ALA A 48 -1.70 -1.77 -0.52
C ALA A 48 -2.15 -0.31 -0.32
N TYR A 49 -1.56 0.39 0.64
CA TYR A 49 -1.83 1.81 0.86
C TYR A 49 -1.38 2.71 -0.29
N LEU A 50 -0.26 2.37 -0.92
CA LEU A 50 0.19 3.05 -2.13
C LEU A 50 -0.78 2.81 -3.30
N ALA A 51 -1.27 1.58 -3.45
CA ALA A 51 -2.29 1.24 -4.45
C ALA A 51 -3.61 1.99 -4.19
N GLN A 52 -4.04 2.07 -2.92
CA GLN A 52 -5.18 2.87 -2.48
C GLN A 52 -5.01 4.35 -2.88
N TYR A 53 -3.84 4.92 -2.62
CA TYR A 53 -3.53 6.31 -2.98
C TYR A 53 -3.62 6.55 -4.50
N PHE A 54 -3.05 5.67 -5.31
CA PHE A 54 -3.14 5.80 -6.77
C PHE A 54 -4.57 5.66 -7.28
N TYR A 55 -5.35 4.73 -6.73
CA TYR A 55 -6.76 4.59 -7.07
C TYR A 55 -7.55 5.88 -6.75
N ALA A 56 -7.45 6.39 -5.53
CA ALA A 56 -8.13 7.64 -5.14
C ALA A 56 -7.71 8.82 -6.02
N SER A 57 -6.39 8.96 -6.26
CA SER A 57 -5.85 10.02 -7.13
C SER A 57 -6.41 9.95 -8.55
N SER A 58 -6.61 8.75 -9.10
CA SER A 58 -7.20 8.56 -10.44
C SER A 58 -8.68 8.95 -10.53
N ARG A 59 -9.36 9.06 -9.37
CA ARG A 59 -10.77 9.41 -9.25
C ARG A 59 -10.98 10.84 -8.73
N GLU A 60 -9.90 11.61 -8.60
CA GLU A 60 -9.88 12.95 -8.02
C GLU A 60 -10.37 12.99 -6.55
N TYR A 61 -10.20 11.87 -5.83
CA TYR A 61 -10.54 11.75 -4.41
C TYR A 61 -9.33 11.98 -3.51
N SER A 62 -9.58 12.31 -2.24
CA SER A 62 -8.54 12.35 -1.20
C SER A 62 -8.45 10.97 -0.54
N ALA A 63 -7.30 10.31 -0.63
CA ALA A 63 -7.08 9.05 0.09
C ALA A 63 -6.81 9.31 1.56
N TRP A 64 -7.65 8.75 2.44
CA TRP A 64 -7.31 8.62 3.86
C TRP A 64 -6.68 7.26 4.16
N VAL A 65 -5.42 7.26 4.63
CA VAL A 65 -4.60 6.06 4.74
C VAL A 65 -4.56 5.54 6.19
N ILE A 66 -4.05 6.35 7.14
CA ILE A 66 -4.08 6.06 8.59
C ILE A 66 -4.32 7.35 9.35
N ASP A 67 -3.36 8.25 9.26
CA ASP A 67 -3.37 9.60 9.79
C ASP A 67 -2.63 10.53 8.83
N LYS A 68 -2.60 11.82 9.16
CA LYS A 68 -1.93 12.83 8.34
C LYS A 68 -0.45 12.53 8.09
N LYS A 69 0.28 12.07 9.11
CA LYS A 69 1.74 11.84 9.05
C LYS A 69 2.06 10.67 8.12
N PHE A 70 1.28 9.60 8.18
CA PHE A 70 1.46 8.48 7.27
C PHE A 70 1.02 8.80 5.85
N THR A 71 -0.08 9.55 5.69
CA THR A 71 -0.53 10.03 4.37
C THR A 71 0.56 10.85 3.67
N GLU A 72 1.26 11.74 4.39
CA GLU A 72 2.40 12.50 3.84
C GLU A 72 3.53 11.59 3.31
N ARG A 73 3.82 10.48 4.02
CA ARG A 73 4.82 9.49 3.55
C ARG A 73 4.36 8.70 2.33
N ILE A 74 3.06 8.35 2.25
CA ILE A 74 2.51 7.72 1.04
C ILE A 74 2.57 8.67 -0.15
N MET A 75 2.24 9.95 0.03
CA MET A 75 2.32 10.96 -1.02
C MET A 75 3.76 11.14 -1.52
N GLU A 76 4.73 11.16 -0.61
CA GLU A 76 6.15 11.23 -0.96
C GLU A 76 6.60 10.00 -1.74
N LEU A 77 6.25 8.78 -1.29
CA LEU A 77 6.52 7.54 -2.04
C LEU A 77 5.88 7.56 -3.44
N ALA A 78 4.62 7.97 -3.53
CA ALA A 78 3.89 8.04 -4.77
C ALA A 78 4.52 9.04 -5.76
N SER A 79 5.15 10.12 -5.25
CA SER A 79 5.84 11.10 -6.10
C SER A 79 7.01 10.50 -6.89
N TYR A 80 7.69 9.49 -6.32
CA TYR A 80 8.79 8.79 -6.97
C TYR A 80 8.32 7.78 -8.03
N ILE A 81 7.05 7.43 -8.06
CA ILE A 81 6.53 6.32 -8.86
C ILE A 81 5.68 6.84 -10.02
N ASP A 82 5.90 6.24 -11.18
CA ASP A 82 5.06 6.45 -12.35
C ASP A 82 3.75 5.68 -12.19
N ALA A 83 2.65 6.39 -11.97
CA ALA A 83 1.33 5.81 -11.75
C ALA A 83 0.81 4.96 -12.93
N SER A 84 1.38 5.09 -14.13
CA SER A 84 1.00 4.28 -15.29
C SER A 84 1.72 2.92 -15.34
N THR A 85 2.87 2.79 -14.68
CA THR A 85 3.69 1.57 -14.75
C THR A 85 3.95 0.95 -13.38
N GLY A 86 3.78 1.70 -12.29
CA GLY A 86 4.13 1.25 -10.95
C GLY A 86 5.63 1.08 -10.74
N TYR A 87 6.48 1.68 -11.58
CA TYR A 87 7.94 1.71 -11.40
C TYR A 87 8.41 3.11 -11.05
N LEU A 88 9.67 3.23 -10.61
CA LEU A 88 10.28 4.52 -10.36
C LEU A 88 10.31 5.39 -11.62
N ARG A 89 9.99 6.68 -11.46
CA ARG A 89 10.11 7.67 -12.53
C ARG A 89 11.58 7.81 -12.95
N LYS A 90 11.79 8.14 -14.22
CA LYS A 90 13.14 8.37 -14.75
C LYS A 90 13.85 9.50 -13.98
N GLY A 91 15.05 9.22 -13.50
CA GLY A 91 15.90 10.20 -12.81
C GLY A 91 15.66 10.31 -11.30
N VAL A 92 14.78 9.47 -10.72
CA VAL A 92 14.65 9.34 -9.27
C VAL A 92 15.92 8.75 -8.68
N ASP A 93 16.40 9.37 -7.60
CA ASP A 93 17.45 8.80 -6.75
C ASP A 93 16.90 7.62 -5.96
N TYR A 94 17.53 6.45 -6.12
CA TYR A 94 17.06 5.23 -5.47
C TYR A 94 17.29 5.27 -3.95
N GLU A 95 18.37 5.86 -3.47
CA GLU A 95 18.65 5.96 -2.03
C GLU A 95 17.64 6.87 -1.34
N GLU A 96 17.28 8.01 -1.95
CA GLU A 96 16.21 8.88 -1.43
C GLU A 96 14.87 8.13 -1.35
N PHE A 97 14.47 7.47 -2.44
CA PHE A 97 13.28 6.63 -2.47
C PHE A 97 13.29 5.56 -1.37
N TYR A 98 14.40 4.84 -1.24
CA TYR A 98 14.54 3.73 -0.30
C TYR A 98 14.53 4.21 1.16
N ASN A 99 15.04 5.40 1.44
CA ASN A 99 14.96 6.03 2.76
C ASN A 99 13.51 6.38 3.13
N VAL A 100 12.73 6.88 2.18
CA VAL A 100 11.29 7.14 2.40
C VAL A 100 10.52 5.83 2.60
N TYR A 101 10.81 4.80 1.80
CA TYR A 101 10.23 3.45 1.97
C TYR A 101 10.52 2.90 3.37
N THR A 102 11.77 2.99 3.80
CA THR A 102 12.21 2.60 5.14
C THR A 102 11.45 3.38 6.22
N SER A 103 11.35 4.70 6.08
CA SER A 103 10.65 5.55 7.05
C SER A 103 9.16 5.22 7.15
N ALA A 104 8.52 4.87 6.04
CA ALA A 104 7.12 4.46 6.03
C ALA A 104 6.92 3.10 6.73
N LEU A 105 7.84 2.14 6.53
CA LEU A 105 7.83 0.88 7.26
C LEU A 105 8.06 1.04 8.76
N ASP A 106 8.99 1.91 9.14
CA ASP A 106 9.27 2.20 10.56
C ASP A 106 8.04 2.86 11.23
N TYR A 107 7.30 3.68 10.48
CA TYR A 107 6.02 4.21 10.95
C TYR A 107 5.03 3.08 11.24
N LEU A 108 4.86 2.13 10.31
CA LEU A 108 3.98 0.98 10.53
C LEU A 108 4.45 0.11 11.69
N ASP A 109 5.76 -0.10 11.83
CA ASP A 109 6.34 -0.89 12.92
C ASP A 109 5.98 -0.32 14.30
N GLY A 110 5.99 1.01 14.44
CA GLY A 110 5.59 1.70 15.66
C GLY A 110 4.08 1.84 15.87
N HIS A 111 3.24 1.43 14.91
CA HIS A 111 1.79 1.63 14.97
C HIS A 111 1.09 0.43 15.64
N PRO A 112 0.18 0.64 16.63
CA PRO A 112 -0.44 -0.46 17.38
C PRO A 112 -1.18 -1.50 16.53
N ASN A 113 -1.81 -1.07 15.43
CA ASN A 113 -2.55 -1.97 14.54
C ASN A 113 -1.64 -2.83 13.64
N TYR A 114 -0.37 -2.47 13.54
CA TYR A 114 0.62 -3.10 12.65
C TYR A 114 1.80 -3.67 13.44
N SER A 115 1.58 -4.00 14.72
CA SER A 115 2.59 -4.50 15.65
C SER A 115 2.06 -5.65 16.50
N GLY A 116 2.97 -6.39 17.14
CA GLY A 116 2.64 -7.56 17.96
C GLY A 116 2.89 -8.89 17.26
N ASP A 117 2.40 -9.96 17.87
CA ASP A 117 2.70 -11.33 17.46
C ASP A 117 2.21 -11.64 16.04
N GLY A 118 3.09 -12.26 15.24
CA GLY A 118 2.81 -12.64 13.86
C GLY A 118 3.11 -11.56 12.82
N TRP A 119 3.28 -10.30 13.21
CA TRP A 119 3.72 -9.25 12.29
C TRP A 119 5.17 -9.43 11.86
N THR A 120 5.38 -9.36 10.55
CA THR A 120 6.71 -9.32 9.93
C THR A 120 6.92 -7.98 9.24
N SER A 121 8.19 -7.54 9.18
CA SER A 121 8.50 -6.30 8.46
C SER A 121 8.27 -6.44 6.96
N GLY A 122 8.64 -7.59 6.38
CA GLY A 122 8.58 -7.78 4.92
C GLY A 122 9.52 -6.87 4.13
N ARG A 123 10.41 -6.15 4.81
CA ARG A 123 11.31 -5.18 4.21
C ARG A 123 12.16 -5.83 3.13
N VAL A 124 12.15 -5.22 1.96
CA VAL A 124 12.96 -5.59 0.82
C VAL A 124 14.36 -5.01 0.97
N GLU A 125 15.39 -5.76 0.59
CA GLU A 125 16.79 -5.33 0.68
C GLU A 125 17.08 -4.11 -0.21
N ALA A 126 18.03 -3.27 0.20
CA ALA A 126 18.48 -2.13 -0.58
C ALA A 126 19.01 -2.59 -1.94
N GLY A 127 18.58 -1.90 -3.00
CA GLY A 127 18.87 -2.24 -4.40
C GLY A 127 17.74 -3.03 -5.08
N LEU A 128 16.77 -3.56 -4.33
CA LEU A 128 15.60 -4.24 -4.87
C LEU A 128 14.35 -3.33 -4.84
N TYR A 129 13.46 -3.50 -5.81
CA TYR A 129 12.22 -2.72 -5.87
C TYR A 129 11.12 -3.35 -4.99
N PRO A 130 10.55 -2.61 -4.01
CA PRO A 130 9.61 -3.18 -3.05
C PRO A 130 8.17 -3.37 -3.56
N PHE A 131 7.75 -2.62 -4.59
CA PHE A 131 6.33 -2.56 -5.00
C PHE A 131 6.03 -3.41 -6.25
N GLN A 132 6.45 -4.67 -6.23
CA GLN A 132 6.33 -5.57 -7.38
C GLN A 132 4.88 -5.93 -7.73
N LYS A 133 3.97 -6.01 -6.74
CA LYS A 133 2.57 -6.34 -6.98
C LYS A 133 1.84 -5.15 -7.57
N LEU A 134 2.17 -3.93 -7.14
CA LEU A 134 1.64 -2.71 -7.72
C LEU A 134 2.04 -2.60 -9.20
N ALA A 135 3.33 -2.79 -9.49
CA ALA A 135 3.81 -2.85 -10.87
C ALA A 135 3.08 -3.95 -11.66
N LYS A 136 2.94 -5.16 -11.09
CA LYS A 136 2.22 -6.25 -11.76
C LYS A 136 0.75 -5.89 -12.04
N LEU A 137 0.05 -5.22 -11.12
CA LEU A 137 -1.34 -4.80 -11.31
C LEU A 137 -1.48 -3.80 -12.47
N LEU A 138 -0.59 -2.81 -12.55
CA LEU A 138 -0.66 -1.76 -13.56
C LEU A 138 -0.24 -2.23 -14.96
N ASN A 139 0.59 -3.26 -15.04
CA ASN A 139 1.10 -3.80 -16.32
C ASN A 139 0.39 -5.09 -16.79
N GLN A 140 -0.81 -5.42 -16.29
CA GLN A 140 -1.52 -6.66 -16.69
C GLN A 140 -1.91 -6.72 -18.18
N ASN A 141 -1.85 -5.59 -18.90
CA ASN A 141 -2.23 -5.47 -20.31
C ASN A 141 -1.05 -5.12 -21.24
N LEU A 142 0.19 -5.30 -20.78
CA LEU A 142 1.40 -5.18 -21.61
C LEU A 142 1.94 -6.56 -22.03
#